data_AF-A0A6D2IEJ4-F1
#
_entry.id   AF-A0A6D2IEJ4-F1
#
_cell.length_a   1.000
_cell.length_b   1.000
_cell.length_c   1.000
_cell.angle_alpha   90.00
_cell.angle_beta   90.00
_cell.angle_gamma   90.00
#
_symmetry.space_group_name_H-M   'P 1'
#
loop_
_entity.id
_entity.type
_entity.pdbx_description
1 polymer ?
#
loop_
_entity_poly.entity_id
_entity_poly.type
_entity_poly.pdbx_seq_one_letter_code
_entity_poly.pdbx_strand_id
1 'polypeptide(L)'
;MLPKDNVLHTSTYDVKKLLKSFDMGYQKIHACVNDCCLFRKNLKKAESCPKCKASRWKTNMHTGEVKKGVPNKVLRYFPIIPRLKRMFRTESLAKDLRWHFSNRSSDGKLRHPVDSVTWVSMDATYPSFPAEQRNLWLGHSTDVFNPFNMKTSRYSSWAVLLVNYNMAPDLCMKEENIMLSLLIPGPHQPCNNINVYLEPLIEDLNHLWTKGELTYDVVSKTTFTLRAMLLWTISDFLMIGFVCGVKDMI
;
A
#
# COMPACT_ATOMS: atom_id res chain seq x y z
N MET A 1 -9.55 -11.12 -31.26
CA MET A 1 -8.39 -12.04 -31.35
C MET A 1 -7.13 -11.19 -31.34
N LEU A 2 -6.10 -11.61 -30.59
CA LEU A 2 -4.80 -10.93 -30.63
C LEU A 2 -4.11 -11.19 -31.99
N PRO A 3 -3.19 -10.31 -32.44
CA PRO A 3 -2.44 -10.51 -33.69
C PRO A 3 -1.72 -11.87 -33.72
N LYS A 4 -1.49 -12.40 -34.94
CA LYS A 4 -0.84 -13.72 -35.14
C LYS A 4 0.54 -13.81 -34.49
N ASP A 5 1.27 -12.70 -34.39
CA ASP A 5 2.63 -12.64 -33.85
C ASP A 5 2.68 -12.17 -32.38
N ASN A 6 1.58 -12.32 -31.63
CA ASN A 6 1.61 -11.92 -30.22
C ASN A 6 2.48 -12.90 -29.40
N VAL A 7 3.35 -12.35 -28.55
CA VAL A 7 4.24 -13.09 -27.64
C VAL A 7 3.64 -13.23 -26.24
N LEU A 8 2.35 -12.93 -26.07
CA LEU A 8 1.67 -13.04 -24.78
C LEU A 8 1.49 -14.51 -24.42
N HIS A 9 1.71 -14.81 -23.14
CA HIS A 9 1.55 -16.16 -22.65
C HIS A 9 0.10 -16.66 -22.84
N THR A 10 -0.02 -17.93 -23.20
CA THR A 10 -1.30 -18.58 -23.52
C THR A 10 -2.14 -18.91 -22.28
N SER A 11 -1.56 -18.86 -21.08
CA SER A 11 -2.24 -19.17 -19.82
C SER A 11 -2.22 -18.03 -18.82
N THR A 12 -3.29 -17.91 -18.02
CA THR A 12 -3.34 -16.93 -16.91
C THR A 12 -2.30 -17.22 -15.83
N TYR A 13 -1.85 -18.47 -15.70
CA TYR A 13 -0.79 -18.85 -14.79
C TYR A 13 0.55 -18.26 -15.22
N ASP A 14 0.89 -18.37 -16.50
CA ASP A 14 2.15 -17.87 -17.06
C ASP A 14 2.20 -16.34 -17.05
N VAL A 15 1.08 -15.67 -17.37
CA VAL A 15 0.97 -14.21 -17.21
C VAL A 15 1.19 -13.80 -15.75
N LYS A 16 0.58 -14.50 -14.78
CA LYS A 16 0.79 -14.22 -13.35
C LYS A 16 2.22 -14.49 -12.90
N LYS A 17 2.87 -15.51 -13.47
CA LYS A 17 4.28 -15.85 -13.18
C LYS A 17 5.21 -14.76 -13.71
N LEU A 18 4.96 -14.28 -14.94
CA LEU A 18 5.68 -13.16 -15.54
C LEU A 18 5.49 -11.87 -14.74
N LEU A 19 4.25 -11.50 -14.39
CA LEU A 19 4.01 -10.29 -13.59
C LEU A 19 4.70 -10.35 -12.22
N LYS A 20 4.77 -11.54 -11.61
CA LYS A 20 5.53 -11.74 -10.37
C LYS A 20 7.03 -11.53 -10.53
N SER A 21 7.63 -11.92 -11.66
CA SER A 21 9.08 -11.68 -11.89
C SER A 21 9.39 -10.20 -12.06
N PHE A 22 8.41 -9.38 -12.42
CA PHE A 22 8.53 -7.93 -12.43
C PHE A 22 8.12 -7.30 -11.10
N ASP A 23 8.12 -7.99 -9.96
CA ASP A 23 7.65 -7.47 -8.66
C ASP A 23 6.25 -6.79 -8.72
N MET A 24 5.40 -7.16 -9.70
CA MET A 24 4.00 -6.71 -9.80
C MET A 24 3.04 -7.72 -9.14
N GLY A 25 3.61 -8.63 -8.34
CA GLY A 25 2.86 -9.59 -7.54
C GLY A 25 2.32 -8.99 -6.25
N TYR A 26 1.51 -9.79 -5.57
CA TYR A 26 1.08 -9.52 -4.20
C TYR A 26 1.41 -10.72 -3.32
N GLN A 27 1.65 -10.43 -2.05
CA GLN A 27 1.81 -11.42 -1.00
C GLN A 27 0.44 -11.80 -0.45
N LYS A 28 0.19 -13.10 -0.30
CA LYS A 28 -1.01 -13.64 0.37
C LYS A 28 -0.66 -13.88 1.82
N ILE A 29 -1.25 -13.10 2.73
CA ILE A 29 -1.05 -13.24 4.17
C ILE A 29 -2.35 -13.77 4.77
N HIS A 30 -2.29 -14.90 5.48
CA HIS A 30 -3.49 -15.46 6.10
C HIS A 30 -3.84 -14.61 7.33
N ALA A 31 -5.12 -14.37 7.57
CA ALA A 31 -5.61 -13.61 8.69
C ALA A 31 -6.54 -14.46 9.56
N CYS A 32 -6.62 -14.14 10.85
CA CYS A 32 -7.64 -14.68 11.73
C CYS A 32 -9.04 -14.28 11.22
N VAL A 33 -10.03 -15.17 11.38
CA VAL A 33 -11.43 -14.88 11.02
C VAL A 33 -12.04 -13.78 11.89
N ASN A 34 -11.55 -13.61 13.12
CA ASN A 34 -11.95 -12.56 14.06
C ASN A 34 -10.95 -11.39 14.07
N ASP A 35 -10.12 -11.27 13.04
CA ASP A 35 -9.21 -10.15 12.78
C ASP A 35 -8.14 -9.90 13.87
N CYS A 36 -7.90 -10.87 14.76
CA CYS A 36 -7.03 -10.65 15.92
C CYS A 36 -5.51 -10.63 15.59
N CYS A 37 -5.11 -11.25 14.48
CA CYS A 37 -3.71 -11.35 14.04
C CYS A 37 -3.58 -11.76 12.56
N LEU A 38 -2.42 -11.45 11.98
CA LEU A 38 -1.93 -12.03 10.73
C LEU A 38 -1.03 -13.24 11.02
N PHE A 39 -1.22 -14.35 10.29
CA PHE A 39 -0.36 -15.53 10.35
C PHE A 39 0.93 -15.31 9.54
N ARG A 40 1.76 -14.37 10.02
CA ARG A 40 3.06 -13.96 9.44
C ARG A 40 4.15 -14.02 10.51
N LYS A 41 5.42 -13.93 10.08
CA LYS A 41 6.59 -13.96 10.97
C LYS A 41 6.52 -15.14 11.96
N ASN A 42 6.49 -14.87 13.26
CA ASN A 42 6.44 -15.87 14.33
C ASN A 42 5.16 -16.73 14.29
N LEU A 43 4.07 -16.25 13.69
CA LEU A 43 2.81 -16.97 13.53
C LEU A 43 2.69 -17.72 12.20
N LYS A 44 3.74 -17.76 11.37
CA LYS A 44 3.69 -18.39 10.03
C LYS A 44 3.31 -19.87 10.07
N LYS A 45 3.77 -20.60 11.09
CA LYS A 45 3.50 -22.04 11.29
C LYS A 45 2.28 -22.31 12.17
N ALA A 46 1.67 -21.29 12.76
CA ALA A 46 0.50 -21.49 13.62
C ALA A 46 -0.71 -21.97 12.78
N GLU A 47 -1.44 -22.94 13.33
CA GLU A 47 -2.69 -23.45 12.75
C GLU A 47 -3.93 -22.79 13.36
N SER A 48 -3.79 -22.12 14.51
CA SER A 48 -4.88 -21.43 15.22
C SER A 48 -4.42 -20.07 15.74
N CYS A 49 -5.38 -19.16 15.93
CA CYS A 49 -5.12 -17.83 16.47
C CYS A 49 -4.70 -17.93 17.94
N PRO A 50 -3.57 -17.33 18.36
CA PRO A 50 -3.16 -17.38 19.76
C PRO A 50 -4.14 -16.68 20.71
N LYS A 51 -4.83 -15.64 20.22
CA LYS A 51 -5.78 -14.80 20.98
C LYS A 51 -7.15 -15.44 21.13
N CYS A 52 -7.85 -15.73 20.02
CA CYS A 52 -9.22 -16.25 20.07
C CYS A 52 -9.35 -17.76 19.83
N LYS A 53 -8.23 -18.48 19.64
CA LYS A 53 -8.15 -19.92 19.34
C LYS A 53 -8.85 -20.36 18.05
N ALA A 54 -9.42 -19.44 17.26
CA ALA A 54 -10.05 -19.76 15.99
C ALA A 54 -9.06 -20.41 15.00
N SER A 55 -9.55 -21.36 14.22
CA SER A 55 -8.77 -22.05 13.19
C SER A 55 -8.34 -21.09 12.08
N ARG A 56 -7.10 -21.27 11.60
CA ARG A 56 -6.57 -20.60 10.40
C ARG A 56 -7.28 -21.09 9.13
N TRP A 57 -7.78 -22.32 9.15
CA TRP A 57 -8.31 -23.02 8.00
C TRP A 57 -9.82 -22.84 7.87
N LYS A 58 -10.32 -22.96 6.65
CA LYS A 58 -11.75 -22.87 6.36
C LYS A 58 -12.46 -24.15 6.79
N THR A 59 -13.59 -24.00 7.48
CA THR A 59 -14.47 -25.11 7.87
C THR A 59 -15.64 -25.23 6.89
N ASN A 60 -15.98 -26.45 6.50
CA ASN A 60 -17.20 -26.70 5.73
C ASN A 60 -18.42 -26.55 6.65
N MET A 61 -19.35 -25.66 6.30
CA MET A 61 -20.53 -25.39 7.12
C MET A 61 -21.52 -26.57 7.17
N HIS A 62 -21.52 -27.44 6.16
CA HIS A 62 -22.45 -28.58 6.10
C HIS A 62 -21.89 -29.84 6.77
N THR A 63 -20.58 -30.10 6.60
CA THR A 63 -19.94 -31.32 7.13
C THR A 63 -19.18 -31.09 8.43
N GLY A 64 -18.96 -29.83 8.83
CA GLY A 64 -18.12 -29.48 9.99
C GLY A 64 -16.61 -29.71 9.78
N GLU A 65 -16.21 -30.26 8.61
CA GLU A 65 -14.83 -30.64 8.35
C GLU A 65 -13.93 -29.43 8.11
N VAL A 66 -12.77 -29.43 8.77
CA VAL A 66 -11.74 -28.41 8.58
C VAL A 66 -10.92 -28.76 7.34
N LYS A 67 -11.00 -27.92 6.30
CA LYS A 67 -10.20 -28.07 5.07
C LYS A 67 -8.80 -27.50 5.29
N LYS A 68 -7.90 -28.30 5.87
CA LYS A 68 -6.49 -27.93 6.01
C LYS A 68 -5.90 -27.54 4.64
N GLY A 69 -5.11 -26.48 4.62
CA GLY A 69 -4.53 -25.91 3.40
C GLY A 69 -5.35 -24.79 2.75
N VAL A 70 -6.65 -24.67 3.06
CA VAL A 70 -7.48 -23.57 2.57
C VAL A 70 -7.64 -22.52 3.68
N PRO A 71 -7.00 -21.34 3.59
CA PRO A 71 -7.14 -20.32 4.62
C PRO A 71 -8.56 -19.76 4.70
N ASN A 72 -8.98 -19.40 5.91
CA ASN A 72 -10.28 -18.80 6.14
C ASN A 72 -10.35 -17.36 5.60
N LYS A 73 -9.38 -16.52 5.96
CA LYS A 73 -9.27 -15.12 5.52
C LYS A 73 -7.86 -14.84 4.96
N VAL A 74 -7.77 -14.08 3.86
CA VAL A 74 -6.50 -13.77 3.19
C VAL A 74 -6.41 -12.29 2.88
N LEU A 75 -5.47 -11.60 3.54
CA LEU A 75 -5.00 -10.28 3.16
C LEU A 75 -4.15 -10.38 1.89
N ARG A 76 -4.38 -9.50 0.92
CA ARG A 76 -3.45 -9.31 -0.19
C ARG A 76 -2.66 -8.04 0.06
N TYR A 77 -1.35 -8.19 0.17
CA TYR A 77 -0.42 -7.09 0.40
C TYR A 77 0.47 -6.88 -0.82
N PHE A 78 0.57 -5.63 -1.27
CA PHE A 78 1.37 -5.21 -2.41
C PHE A 78 2.58 -4.43 -1.87
N PRO A 79 3.78 -5.04 -1.81
CA PRO A 79 4.97 -4.38 -1.27
C PRO A 79 5.24 -3.06 -1.96
N ILE A 80 5.45 -2.00 -1.17
CA ILE A 80 5.55 -0.64 -1.72
C ILE A 80 6.97 -0.30 -2.10
N ILE A 81 7.96 -0.79 -1.35
CA ILE A 81 9.38 -0.49 -1.58
C ILE A 81 9.81 -0.83 -3.02
N PRO A 82 9.60 -2.05 -3.56
CA PRO A 82 10.03 -2.38 -4.92
C PRO A 82 9.36 -1.53 -6.00
N ARG A 83 8.11 -1.10 -5.74
CA ARG A 83 7.34 -0.26 -6.66
C ARG A 83 7.90 1.16 -6.69
N LEU A 84 8.18 1.73 -5.53
CA LEU A 84 8.81 3.05 -5.40
C LEU A 84 10.19 3.08 -6.06
N LYS A 85 11.03 2.06 -5.82
CA LYS A 85 12.34 1.93 -6.48
C LYS A 85 12.24 1.93 -8.00
N ARG A 86 11.20 1.28 -8.54
CA ARG A 86 10.98 1.20 -9.99
C ARG A 86 10.59 2.54 -10.59
N MET A 87 9.91 3.40 -9.84
CA MET A 87 9.55 4.72 -10.35
C MET A 87 10.79 5.51 -10.81
N PHE A 88 11.92 5.33 -10.11
CA PHE A 88 13.21 5.93 -10.44
C PHE A 88 13.96 5.26 -11.61
N ARG A 89 13.47 4.11 -12.11
CA ARG A 89 14.03 3.44 -13.31
C ARG A 89 13.42 3.96 -14.61
N THR A 90 12.28 4.63 -14.54
CA THR A 90 11.62 5.23 -15.70
C THR A 90 11.97 6.71 -15.75
N GLU A 91 12.55 7.17 -16.86
CA GLU A 91 13.08 8.54 -16.94
C GLU A 91 12.00 9.61 -16.79
N SER A 92 10.83 9.44 -17.43
CA SER A 92 9.71 10.38 -17.28
C SER A 92 9.26 10.47 -15.82
N LEU A 93 8.95 9.33 -15.22
CA LEU A 93 8.43 9.27 -13.85
C LEU A 93 9.44 9.80 -12.84
N ALA A 94 10.73 9.49 -13.01
CA ALA A 94 11.80 10.02 -12.15
C ALA A 94 11.91 11.55 -12.22
N LYS A 95 11.65 12.18 -13.38
CA LYS A 95 11.57 13.64 -13.51
C LYS A 95 10.33 14.18 -12.79
N ASP A 96 9.17 13.54 -12.97
CA ASP A 96 7.92 13.95 -12.33
C ASP A 96 8.02 13.89 -10.79
N LEU A 97 8.75 12.92 -10.24
CA LEU A 97 9.00 12.78 -8.80
C LEU A 97 9.84 13.90 -8.17
N ARG A 98 10.42 14.79 -8.97
CA ARG A 98 11.16 15.98 -8.50
C ARG A 98 10.34 17.25 -8.61
N TRP A 99 9.14 17.18 -9.18
CA TRP A 99 8.33 18.35 -9.47
C TRP A 99 8.08 19.21 -8.22
N HIS A 100 7.76 18.59 -7.09
CA HIS A 100 7.51 19.30 -5.83
C HIS A 100 8.68 20.20 -5.39
N PHE A 101 9.92 19.82 -5.70
CA PHE A 101 11.12 20.52 -5.21
C PHE A 101 11.27 21.91 -5.85
N SER A 102 10.93 22.04 -7.13
CA SER A 102 11.12 23.27 -7.90
C SER A 102 9.86 24.10 -8.10
N ASN A 103 8.67 23.56 -7.80
CA ASN A 103 7.38 24.17 -8.16
C ASN A 103 6.53 24.57 -6.94
N ARG A 104 7.15 24.76 -5.76
CA ARG A 104 6.47 25.32 -4.60
C ARG A 104 5.99 26.75 -4.90
N SER A 105 4.76 27.04 -4.52
CA SER A 105 4.17 28.36 -4.67
C SER A 105 4.84 29.41 -3.78
N SER A 106 5.08 30.60 -4.33
CA SER A 106 5.65 31.75 -3.59
C SER A 106 4.62 32.81 -3.20
N ASP A 107 3.38 32.71 -3.70
CA ASP A 107 2.33 33.73 -3.50
C ASP A 107 1.39 33.44 -2.32
N GLY A 108 1.73 32.45 -1.49
CA GLY A 108 0.95 32.05 -0.32
C GLY A 108 -0.34 31.27 -0.65
N LYS A 109 -0.62 30.97 -1.92
CA LYS A 109 -1.80 30.16 -2.30
C LYS A 109 -1.49 28.68 -2.27
N LEU A 110 -2.38 27.91 -1.65
CA LEU A 110 -2.35 26.46 -1.62
C LEU A 110 -2.82 25.87 -2.97
N ARG A 111 -1.90 25.47 -3.84
CA ARG A 111 -2.22 24.81 -5.13
C ARG A 111 -1.91 23.31 -5.09
N HIS A 112 -0.98 22.91 -4.23
CA HIS A 112 -0.53 21.54 -4.11
C HIS A 112 -0.11 21.26 -2.64
N PRO A 113 -0.17 20.01 -2.14
CA PRO A 113 0.33 19.62 -0.81
C PRO A 113 1.67 20.26 -0.36
N VAL A 114 2.58 20.49 -1.30
CA VAL A 114 3.89 21.14 -1.05
C VAL A 114 3.79 22.57 -0.54
N ASP A 115 2.66 23.26 -0.79
CA ASP A 115 2.36 24.62 -0.32
C ASP A 115 1.69 24.62 1.05
N SER A 116 1.40 23.44 1.63
CA SER A 116 0.69 23.34 2.91
C SER A 116 1.59 23.72 4.09
N VAL A 117 0.98 24.30 5.12
CA VAL A 117 1.65 24.58 6.40
C VAL A 117 2.22 23.31 7.04
N THR A 118 1.55 22.17 6.85
CA THR A 118 2.01 20.86 7.33
C THR A 118 3.33 20.48 6.68
N TRP A 119 3.46 20.64 5.37
CA TRP A 119 4.71 20.34 4.66
C TRP A 119 5.85 21.24 5.14
N VAL A 120 5.61 22.54 5.27
CA VAL A 120 6.62 23.49 5.80
C VAL A 120 7.06 23.12 7.22
N SER A 121 6.11 22.71 8.07
CA SER A 121 6.41 22.23 9.43
C SER A 121 7.27 20.97 9.41
N MET A 122 6.98 20.02 8.52
CA MET A 122 7.76 18.79 8.37
C MET A 122 9.17 19.06 7.82
N ASP A 123 9.31 19.98 6.87
CA ASP A 123 10.62 20.44 6.36
C ASP A 123 11.48 21.01 7.50
N ALA A 124 10.88 21.85 8.36
CA ALA A 124 11.56 22.47 9.50
C ALA A 124 11.91 21.45 10.59
N THR A 125 11.04 20.48 10.84
CA THR A 125 11.24 19.44 11.87
C THR A 125 12.33 18.44 11.44
N TYR A 126 12.39 18.10 10.16
CA TYR A 126 13.28 17.08 9.62
C TYR A 126 14.11 17.58 8.43
N PRO A 127 15.02 18.56 8.62
CA PRO A 127 15.70 19.27 7.52
C PRO A 127 16.59 18.38 6.64
N SER A 128 17.03 17.22 7.14
CA SER A 128 17.78 16.24 6.35
C SER A 128 16.93 15.50 5.31
N PHE A 129 15.60 15.48 5.48
CA PHE A 129 14.69 14.81 4.55
C PHE A 129 14.46 15.59 3.25
N PRO A 130 14.06 16.88 3.26
CA PRO A 130 13.87 17.67 2.04
C PRO A 130 15.19 18.03 1.35
N ALA A 131 16.34 17.89 2.02
CA ALA A 131 17.66 18.09 1.40
C ALA A 131 17.92 17.14 0.23
N GLU A 132 17.24 15.99 0.20
CA GLU A 132 17.25 15.06 -0.92
C GLU A 132 15.93 15.14 -1.69
N GLN A 133 15.94 15.85 -2.81
CA GLN A 133 14.77 16.07 -3.69
C GLN A 133 14.11 14.78 -4.23
N ARG A 134 14.80 13.63 -4.15
CA ARG A 134 14.27 12.32 -4.56
C ARG A 134 13.50 11.61 -3.45
N ASN A 135 13.52 12.12 -2.22
CA ASN A 135 12.71 11.55 -1.14
C ASN A 135 11.21 11.75 -1.42
N LEU A 136 10.41 10.79 -0.99
CA LEU A 136 9.00 10.69 -1.37
C LEU A 136 8.06 11.13 -0.26
N TRP A 137 7.06 11.91 -0.63
CA TRP A 137 5.99 12.40 0.23
C TRP A 137 4.72 11.65 -0.12
N LEU A 138 4.20 10.90 0.86
CA LEU A 138 3.09 9.99 0.64
C LEU A 138 1.85 10.43 1.41
N GLY A 139 0.69 10.23 0.80
CA GLY A 139 -0.61 10.28 1.44
C GLY A 139 -1.19 8.87 1.53
N HIS A 140 -1.85 8.57 2.65
CA HIS A 140 -2.56 7.31 2.82
C HIS A 140 -4.06 7.54 2.69
N SER A 141 -4.77 6.66 2.00
CA SER A 141 -6.23 6.70 1.92
C SER A 141 -6.82 5.30 2.07
N THR A 142 -7.96 5.21 2.73
CA THR A 142 -8.67 3.94 2.94
C THR A 142 -10.15 4.10 2.72
N ASP A 143 -10.71 3.20 1.93
CA ASP A 143 -12.15 3.17 1.66
C ASP A 143 -12.70 1.74 1.50
N VAL A 144 -13.98 1.59 1.81
CA VAL A 144 -14.76 0.38 1.59
C VAL A 144 -15.33 0.42 0.18
N PHE A 145 -15.10 -0.65 -0.58
CA PHE A 145 -15.76 -0.82 -1.87
C PHE A 145 -16.39 -2.21 -2.01
N ASN A 146 -17.45 -2.30 -2.81
CA ASN A 146 -18.07 -3.57 -3.15
C ASN A 146 -17.60 -4.00 -4.55
N PRO A 147 -16.77 -5.05 -4.68
CA PRO A 147 -16.24 -5.48 -5.97
C PRO A 147 -17.30 -6.06 -6.94
N PHE A 148 -18.53 -6.33 -6.47
CA PHE A 148 -19.60 -6.94 -7.27
C PHE A 148 -20.75 -5.99 -7.61
N ASN A 149 -20.57 -4.68 -7.40
CA ASN A 149 -21.59 -3.65 -7.61
C ASN A 149 -22.85 -3.90 -6.73
N MET A 150 -23.92 -3.10 -6.87
CA MET A 150 -25.17 -3.22 -6.09
C MET A 150 -25.90 -4.57 -6.22
N LYS A 151 -25.38 -5.54 -7.00
CA LYS A 151 -26.05 -6.82 -7.28
C LYS A 151 -25.99 -7.81 -6.12
N THR A 152 -25.04 -7.64 -5.18
CA THR A 152 -24.98 -8.46 -3.96
C THR A 152 -24.40 -7.66 -2.79
N SER A 153 -25.17 -7.49 -1.71
CA SER A 153 -24.76 -6.80 -0.47
C SER A 153 -23.84 -7.61 0.45
N ARG A 154 -23.47 -8.83 0.07
CA ARG A 154 -22.82 -9.81 0.98
C ARG A 154 -21.29 -9.74 0.99
N TYR A 155 -20.65 -8.88 0.21
CA TYR A 155 -19.19 -8.84 0.13
C TYR A 155 -18.68 -7.41 -0.06
N SER A 156 -18.13 -6.83 1.01
CA SER A 156 -17.32 -5.62 0.97
C SER A 156 -15.84 -5.99 0.91
N SER A 157 -14.99 -5.09 0.42
CA SER A 157 -13.54 -5.19 0.50
C SER A 157 -12.99 -3.81 0.83
N TRP A 158 -11.88 -3.78 1.55
CA TRP A 158 -11.23 -2.51 1.89
C TRP A 158 -9.97 -2.37 1.07
N ALA A 159 -9.85 -1.25 0.36
CA ALA A 159 -8.64 -0.87 -0.32
C ALA A 159 -7.86 0.11 0.54
N VAL A 160 -6.57 -0.17 0.74
CA VAL A 160 -5.62 0.80 1.29
C VAL A 160 -4.78 1.33 0.14
N LEU A 161 -4.90 2.62 -0.12
CA LEU A 161 -4.27 3.34 -1.23
C LEU A 161 -3.16 4.25 -0.70
N LEU A 162 -2.10 4.37 -1.47
CA LEU A 162 -1.04 5.36 -1.26
C LEU A 162 -0.96 6.29 -2.45
N VAL A 163 -0.91 7.58 -2.18
CA VAL A 163 -0.77 8.65 -3.16
C VAL A 163 0.62 9.25 -3.03
N ASN A 164 1.29 9.49 -4.16
CA ASN A 164 2.59 10.14 -4.17
C ASN A 164 2.43 11.63 -4.48
N TYR A 165 2.69 12.48 -3.49
CA TYR A 165 2.58 13.94 -3.61
C TYR A 165 3.85 14.59 -4.14
N ASN A 166 4.77 13.86 -4.75
CA ASN A 166 5.93 14.49 -5.39
C ASN A 166 5.62 15.08 -6.77
N MET A 167 4.60 14.53 -7.44
CA MET A 167 4.24 14.85 -8.83
C MET A 167 3.31 16.06 -8.91
N ALA A 168 3.20 16.64 -10.11
CA ALA A 168 2.29 17.74 -10.38
C ALA A 168 0.82 17.39 -10.07
N PRO A 169 -0.06 18.40 -9.78
CA PRO A 169 -1.45 18.19 -9.41
C PRO A 169 -2.26 17.34 -10.40
N ASP A 170 -1.98 17.47 -11.69
CA ASP A 170 -2.63 16.73 -12.77
C ASP A 170 -2.17 15.28 -12.87
N LEU A 171 -1.03 14.93 -12.27
CA LEU A 171 -0.46 13.58 -12.26
C LEU A 171 -0.68 12.85 -10.94
N CYS A 172 -0.51 13.52 -9.79
CA CYS A 172 -0.49 12.85 -8.48
C CYS A 172 -1.82 12.15 -8.13
N MET A 173 -2.95 12.65 -8.65
CA MET A 173 -4.28 12.08 -8.43
C MET A 173 -4.77 11.18 -9.58
N LYS A 174 -3.94 10.90 -10.60
CA LYS A 174 -4.31 9.94 -11.65
C LYS A 174 -4.30 8.52 -11.11
N GLU A 175 -5.24 7.70 -11.59
CA GLU A 175 -5.39 6.30 -11.16
C GLU A 175 -4.09 5.48 -11.28
N GLU A 176 -3.28 5.75 -12.30
CA GLU A 176 -1.99 5.10 -12.56
C GLU A 176 -0.91 5.45 -11.52
N ASN A 177 -1.03 6.59 -10.84
CA ASN A 177 -0.09 7.06 -9.83
C ASN A 177 -0.56 6.78 -8.39
N ILE A 178 -1.80 6.28 -8.23
CA ILE A 178 -2.34 5.82 -6.95
C ILE A 178 -2.00 4.34 -6.76
N MET A 179 -1.27 4.03 -5.70
CA MET A 179 -0.81 2.68 -5.42
C MET A 179 -1.73 1.95 -4.45
N LEU A 180 -2.39 0.89 -4.92
CA LEU A 180 -3.02 -0.09 -4.02
C LEU A 180 -1.96 -0.83 -3.20
N SER A 181 -1.96 -0.67 -1.89
CA SER A 181 -0.98 -1.28 -0.97
C SER A 181 -1.56 -2.51 -0.24
N LEU A 182 -2.83 -2.47 0.16
CA LEU A 182 -3.51 -3.60 0.80
C LEU A 182 -4.91 -3.77 0.24
N LEU A 183 -5.32 -5.03 0.10
CA LEU A 183 -6.71 -5.41 -0.14
C LEU A 183 -7.16 -6.36 0.96
N ILE A 184 -8.02 -5.86 1.85
CA ILE A 184 -8.54 -6.59 3.00
C ILE A 184 -9.92 -7.16 2.61
N PRO A 185 -10.12 -8.48 2.75
CA PRO A 185 -11.41 -9.10 2.44
C PRO A 185 -12.45 -8.74 3.52
N GLY A 186 -13.66 -8.36 3.09
CA GLY A 186 -14.86 -8.35 3.95
C GLY A 186 -15.47 -9.76 4.09
N PRO A 187 -16.71 -9.90 4.59
CA PRO A 187 -17.77 -8.89 4.63
C PRO A 187 -17.90 -8.09 5.94
N HIS A 188 -17.29 -8.55 7.03
CA HIS A 188 -17.34 -7.83 8.31
C HIS A 188 -16.27 -6.74 8.32
N GLN A 189 -16.66 -5.53 8.76
CA GLN A 189 -15.74 -4.42 8.93
C GLN A 189 -14.67 -4.83 9.95
N PRO A 190 -13.37 -4.64 9.65
CA PRO A 190 -12.32 -4.81 10.63
C PRO A 190 -12.28 -3.62 11.60
N CYS A 191 -13.44 -3.18 12.14
CA CYS A 191 -13.61 -1.93 12.91
C CYS A 191 -12.42 -1.69 13.85
N ASN A 192 -12.25 -2.56 14.84
CA ASN A 192 -11.27 -2.32 15.91
C ASN A 192 -9.88 -2.93 15.64
N ASN A 193 -9.69 -3.63 14.51
CA ASN A 193 -8.49 -4.40 14.24
C ASN A 193 -7.81 -4.02 12.91
N ILE A 194 -8.12 -2.86 12.33
CA ILE A 194 -7.48 -2.40 11.09
C ILE A 194 -5.94 -2.34 11.22
N ASN A 195 -5.45 -1.99 12.41
CA ASN A 195 -4.02 -1.96 12.76
C ASN A 195 -3.32 -3.29 12.45
N VAL A 196 -4.03 -4.42 12.65
CA VAL A 196 -3.51 -5.76 12.35
C VAL A 196 -3.23 -5.91 10.84
N TYR A 197 -4.07 -5.32 10.00
CA TYR A 197 -3.92 -5.37 8.55
C TYR A 197 -2.91 -4.36 8.00
N LEU A 198 -2.74 -3.22 8.67
CA LEU A 198 -1.79 -2.18 8.30
C LEU A 198 -0.35 -2.53 8.68
N GLU A 199 -0.14 -3.47 9.63
CA GLU A 199 1.18 -3.92 10.10
C GLU A 199 2.25 -4.12 8.99
N PRO A 200 2.00 -4.87 7.89
CA PRO A 200 2.98 -5.00 6.80
C PRO A 200 3.30 -3.68 6.08
N LEU A 201 2.32 -2.79 5.92
CA LEU A 201 2.53 -1.49 5.29
C LEU A 201 3.31 -0.55 6.21
N ILE A 202 2.97 -0.51 7.49
CA ILE A 202 3.66 0.30 8.52
C ILE A 202 5.13 -0.12 8.61
N GLU A 203 5.43 -1.41 8.51
CA GLU A 203 6.82 -1.89 8.49
C GLU A 203 7.62 -1.38 7.29
N ASP A 204 7.03 -1.38 6.08
CA ASP A 204 7.69 -0.80 4.90
C ASP A 204 7.90 0.71 5.06
N LEU A 205 6.90 1.44 5.56
CA LEU A 205 6.99 2.88 5.80
C LEU A 205 8.04 3.21 6.86
N ASN A 206 8.08 2.46 7.97
CA ASN A 206 9.10 2.61 9.01
C ASN A 206 10.50 2.28 8.50
N HIS A 207 10.65 1.24 7.66
CA HIS A 207 11.94 0.94 7.02
C HIS A 207 12.39 2.09 6.11
N LEU A 208 11.50 2.61 5.26
CA LEU A 208 11.79 3.75 4.39
C LEU A 208 12.13 5.02 5.16
N TRP A 209 11.46 5.27 6.28
CA TRP A 209 11.70 6.45 7.11
C TRP A 209 13.04 6.37 7.86
N THR A 210 13.29 5.24 8.54
CA THR A 210 14.41 5.09 9.49
C THR A 210 15.73 4.69 8.82
N LYS A 211 15.69 3.74 7.89
CA LYS A 211 16.89 3.21 7.20
C LYS A 211 16.98 3.70 5.77
N GLY A 212 15.83 3.82 5.10
CA GLY A 212 15.76 4.04 3.67
C GLY A 212 16.21 2.81 2.88
N GLU A 213 16.15 2.92 1.56
CA GLU A 213 16.44 1.83 0.65
C GLU A 213 17.34 2.29 -0.50
N LEU A 214 18.46 1.59 -0.73
CA LEU A 214 19.38 1.94 -1.81
C LEU A 214 18.70 1.79 -3.18
N THR A 215 18.63 2.89 -3.91
CA THR A 215 17.87 3.01 -5.17
C THR A 215 18.73 3.67 -6.23
N TYR A 216 18.66 3.15 -7.46
CA TYR A 216 19.29 3.76 -8.63
C TYR A 216 18.28 4.67 -9.31
N ASP A 217 18.71 5.89 -9.63
CA ASP A 217 17.92 6.85 -10.37
C ASP A 217 18.49 7.06 -11.78
N VAL A 218 17.64 6.83 -12.78
CA VAL A 218 18.03 6.86 -14.19
C VAL A 218 18.35 8.28 -14.68
N VAL A 219 17.75 9.32 -14.08
CA VAL A 219 17.91 10.72 -14.50
C VAL A 219 19.29 11.24 -14.10
N SER A 220 19.67 11.09 -12.83
CA SER A 220 21.01 11.49 -12.35
C SER A 220 22.08 10.45 -12.63
N LYS A 221 21.69 9.21 -12.98
CA LYS A 221 22.59 8.05 -13.12
C LYS A 221 23.40 7.76 -11.85
N THR A 222 22.85 8.11 -10.69
CA THR A 222 23.46 7.89 -9.38
C THR A 222 22.60 6.97 -8.53
N THR A 223 23.23 6.40 -7.50
CA THR A 223 22.50 5.71 -6.43
C THR A 223 22.28 6.67 -5.27
N PHE A 224 21.18 6.49 -4.57
CA PHE A 224 20.82 7.27 -3.39
C PHE A 224 20.01 6.42 -2.41
N THR A 225 19.94 6.88 -1.17
CA THR A 225 19.10 6.24 -0.15
C THR A 225 17.71 6.82 -0.23
N LEU A 226 16.78 6.06 -0.83
CA LEU A 226 15.38 6.44 -0.93
C LEU A 226 14.73 6.40 0.45
N ARG A 227 14.22 7.55 0.90
CA ARG A 227 13.36 7.64 2.08
C ARG A 227 11.97 8.11 1.68
N ALA A 228 10.99 7.78 2.51
CA ALA A 228 9.61 8.23 2.33
C ALA A 228 9.05 8.73 3.66
N MET A 229 8.17 9.73 3.59
CA MET A 229 7.43 10.29 4.72
C MET A 229 5.94 10.19 4.42
N LEU A 230 5.15 9.80 5.42
CA LEU A 230 3.69 9.87 5.35
C LEU A 230 3.23 11.21 5.94
N LEU A 231 2.53 12.02 5.14
CA LEU A 231 2.08 13.35 5.56
C LEU A 231 0.76 13.32 6.31
N TRP A 232 -0.21 12.57 5.78
CA TRP A 232 -1.54 12.49 6.34
C TRP A 232 -2.30 11.26 5.84
N THR A 233 -3.42 11.02 6.50
CA THR A 233 -4.39 10.00 6.18
C THR A 233 -5.70 10.66 5.74
N ILE A 234 -6.18 10.33 4.55
CA ILE A 234 -7.49 10.72 4.04
C ILE A 234 -8.45 9.57 4.34
N SER A 235 -9.50 9.85 5.09
CA SER A 235 -10.47 8.87 5.54
C SER A 235 -11.81 9.56 5.76
N ASP A 236 -12.92 8.86 5.54
CA ASP A 236 -14.23 9.36 5.91
C ASP A 236 -14.38 9.42 7.44
N PHE A 237 -15.41 10.11 7.95
CA PHE A 237 -15.60 10.28 9.39
C PHE A 237 -15.68 8.96 10.17
N LEU A 238 -16.23 7.91 9.56
CA LEU A 238 -16.28 6.57 10.17
C LEU A 238 -14.88 5.96 10.26
N MET A 239 -14.02 6.19 9.27
CA MET A 239 -12.66 5.66 9.21
C MET A 239 -11.62 6.44 10.00
N ILE A 240 -11.82 7.75 10.20
CA ILE A 240 -10.93 8.56 11.04
C ILE A 240 -10.81 7.95 12.44
N GLY A 241 -11.92 7.50 13.04
CA GLY A 241 -11.90 6.86 14.36
C GLY A 241 -11.05 5.58 14.44
N PHE A 242 -10.87 4.87 13.32
CA PHE A 242 -10.09 3.63 13.27
C PHE A 242 -8.63 3.87 12.96
N VAL A 243 -8.32 4.84 12.09
CA VAL A 243 -6.95 5.18 11.71
C VAL A 243 -6.24 5.99 12.79
N CYS A 244 -6.94 6.87 13.52
CA CYS A 244 -6.36 7.63 14.63
C CYS A 244 -5.89 6.75 15.81
N GLY A 245 -6.38 5.50 15.90
CA GLY A 245 -5.94 4.52 16.90
C GLY A 245 -4.71 3.70 16.49
N VAL A 246 -4.16 3.92 15.29
CA VAL A 246 -2.97 3.22 14.80
C VAL A 246 -1.73 3.87 15.42
N LYS A 247 -1.13 3.20 16.40
CA LYS A 247 0.20 3.59 16.90
C LYS A 247 1.23 3.41 15.78
N ASP A 248 2.16 4.36 15.67
CA ASP A 248 3.33 4.33 14.76
C ASP A 248 3.03 4.53 13.26
N MET A 249 1.87 5.11 12.91
CA MET A 249 1.50 5.38 11.51
C MET A 249 1.82 6.81 11.05
N ILE A 250 2.02 7.75 11.98
CA ILE A 250 2.40 9.15 11.74
C ILE A 250 3.60 9.49 12.61
#